data_AF-A0A538AE39-F1
#
_entry.id   AF-A0A538AE39-F1
#
_cell.length_a   1.000
_cell.length_b   1.000
_cell.length_c   1.000
_cell.angle_alpha   90.00
_cell.angle_beta   90.00
_cell.angle_gamma   90.00
#
_symmetry.space_group_name_H-M   'P 1'
#
loop_
_entity.id
_entity.type
_entity.pdbx_description
1 polymer ?
#
loop_
_entity_poly.entity_id
_entity_poly.type
_entity_poly.pdbx_seq_one_letter_code
_entity_poly.pdbx_strand_id
1 'polypeptide(L)' 'MEVPMSEPGFVIDCSTCPNRTEEPCEDCLVAYVLDRPEGAIVFDAAEERALRALREGGLLPDVRFGRKTG' A
#
# COMPACT_ATOMS: atom_id res chain seq x y z
N MET A 1 19.07 11.44 -12.66
CA MET A 1 19.21 10.05 -12.17
C MET A 1 17.99 9.31 -12.67
N GLU A 2 18.13 8.75 -13.87
CA GLU A 2 17.12 7.98 -14.58
C GLU A 2 17.03 6.58 -13.98
N VAL A 3 15.84 6.17 -13.55
CA VAL A 3 15.57 4.80 -13.08
C VAL A 3 15.48 3.91 -14.32
N PRO A 4 16.35 2.89 -14.49
CA PRO A 4 16.26 1.99 -15.64
C PRO A 4 14.97 1.18 -15.55
N MET A 5 14.08 1.40 -16.52
CA MET A 5 12.83 0.66 -16.72
C MET A 5 13.15 -0.76 -17.19
N SER A 6 13.49 -1.69 -16.29
CA SER A 6 13.89 -3.04 -16.71
C SER A 6 13.42 -4.21 -15.84
N GLU A 7 12.32 -4.06 -15.12
CA GLU A 7 11.52 -5.20 -14.69
C GLU A 7 10.12 -5.04 -15.28
N PRO A 8 9.56 -6.05 -16.00
CA PRO A 8 8.20 -5.95 -16.46
C PRO A 8 7.32 -5.75 -15.22
N GLY A 9 6.66 -4.60 -15.15
CA GLY A 9 5.74 -4.31 -14.05
C GLY A 9 4.71 -5.43 -13.94
N PHE A 10 4.40 -5.82 -12.71
CA PHE A 10 3.30 -6.74 -12.47
C PHE A 10 1.99 -6.03 -12.82
N VAL A 11 1.34 -6.46 -13.91
CA VAL A 11 0.06 -5.89 -14.37
C VAL A 11 -1.08 -6.72 -13.80
N ILE A 12 -1.95 -6.07 -13.04
CA ILE A 12 -3.20 -6.65 -12.56
C ILE A 12 -4.33 -6.14 -13.46
N ASP A 13 -5.02 -7.06 -14.13
CA ASP A 13 -6.19 -6.77 -14.94
C ASP A 13 -7.46 -7.30 -14.25
N CYS A 14 -8.22 -6.40 -13.62
CA CYS A 14 -9.46 -6.76 -12.95
C CYS A 14 -10.53 -7.30 -13.91
N SER A 15 -10.44 -7.04 -15.22
CA SER A 15 -11.41 -7.56 -16.20
C SER A 15 -11.26 -9.07 -16.46
N THR A 16 -10.09 -9.64 -16.15
CA THR A 16 -9.79 -11.08 -16.29
C THR A 16 -9.69 -11.82 -14.95
N CYS A 17 -10.00 -11.15 -13.83
CA CYS A 17 -9.93 -11.74 -12.49
C CYS A 17 -11.04 -12.79 -12.25
N PRO A 18 -10.71 -14.04 -11.88
CA PRO A 18 -11.70 -15.10 -11.66
C PRO A 18 -12.55 -14.87 -10.40
N ASN A 19 -12.07 -14.04 -9.47
CA ASN A 19 -12.76 -13.66 -8.23
C ASN A 19 -13.54 -12.33 -8.34
N ARG A 20 -13.81 -11.85 -9.56
CA ARG A 20 -14.55 -10.59 -9.79
C ARG A 20 -16.05 -10.76 -9.50
N THR A 21 -16.39 -10.86 -8.22
CA THR A 21 -17.75 -10.77 -7.68
C THR A 21 -17.81 -9.62 -6.69
N GLU A 22 -19.02 -9.19 -6.30
CA GLU A 22 -19.20 -7.98 -5.48
C GLU A 22 -18.47 -8.09 -4.13
N GLU A 23 -18.71 -9.14 -3.33
CA GLU A 23 -18.14 -9.24 -1.98
C GLU A 23 -16.59 -9.33 -1.93
N PRO A 24 -15.91 -10.19 -2.72
CA PRO A 24 -14.44 -10.26 -2.68
C PRO A 24 -13.76 -9.02 -3.27
N CYS A 25 -14.44 -8.29 -4.15
CA CYS A 25 -13.90 -7.05 -4.71
C CYS A 25 -13.90 -5.91 -3.69
N GLU A 26 -14.85 -5.86 -2.77
CA GLU A 26 -14.91 -4.84 -1.71
C GLU A 26 -13.76 -4.95 -0.70
N ASP A 27 -13.24 -6.16 -0.47
CA ASP A 27 -12.05 -6.42 0.38
C ASP A 27 -10.74 -6.58 -0.43
N CYS A 28 -10.77 -6.27 -1.74
CA CYS A 28 -9.59 -6.42 -2.59
C CYS A 28 -8.67 -5.20 -2.47
N LEU A 29 -7.38 -5.43 -2.19
CA LEU A 29 -6.35 -4.38 -2.17
C LEU A 29 -6.30 -3.57 -3.48
N VAL A 30 -6.64 -4.17 -4.62
CA VAL A 30 -6.65 -3.48 -5.92
C VAL A 30 -7.79 -2.47 -6.03
N ALA A 31 -8.97 -2.79 -5.48
CA ALA A 31 -10.09 -1.83 -5.41
C ALA A 31 -9.68 -0.60 -4.59
N TYR A 32 -9.02 -0.81 -3.45
CA TYR A 32 -8.50 0.29 -2.62
C TYR A 32 -7.38 1.10 -3.30
N VAL A 33 -6.57 0.49 -4.18
CA VAL A 33 -5.54 1.20 -4.93
C VAL A 33 -6.14 2.04 -6.07
N LEU A 34 -7.15 1.51 -6.76
CA LEU A 34 -7.80 2.17 -7.89
C LEU A 34 -8.80 3.25 -7.45
N ASP A 35 -9.54 3.00 -6.37
CA ASP A 35 -10.50 3.92 -5.74
C ASP A 35 -9.98 4.39 -4.38
N ARG A 36 -8.72 4.83 -4.37
CA ARG A 36 -8.10 5.30 -3.13
C ARG A 36 -8.87 6.52 -2.64
N PRO A 37 -9.39 6.53 -1.39
CA PRO A 37 -10.02 7.70 -0.83
C PRO A 37 -9.02 8.87 -0.87
N GLU A 38 -9.48 10.00 -1.40
CA GLU A 38 -8.67 11.21 -1.52
C GLU A 38 -8.23 11.68 -0.12
N GLY A 39 -6.94 11.95 0.06
CA GLY A 39 -6.42 12.54 1.30
C GLY A 39 -5.28 11.77 1.96
N ALA A 40 -4.82 12.31 3.09
CA ALA A 40 -3.79 11.70 3.92
C ALA A 40 -4.41 10.67 4.86
N ILE A 41 -3.79 9.49 4.96
CA ILE A 41 -4.05 8.56 6.06
C ILE A 41 -3.37 9.15 7.29
N VAL A 42 -4.17 9.56 8.28
CA VAL A 42 -3.68 10.14 9.53
C VAL A 42 -3.71 9.04 10.59
N PHE A 43 -2.54 8.79 11.18
CA PHE A 43 -2.43 7.94 12.35
C PHE A 43 -2.39 8.80 13.61
N ASP A 44 -3.10 8.39 14.65
CA ASP A 44 -2.93 8.99 15.96
C ASP A 44 -1.60 8.56 16.61
N ALA A 45 -1.28 9.17 17.75
CA ALA A 45 -0.01 8.90 18.42
C ALA A 45 0.08 7.46 18.96
N ALA A 46 -1.02 6.84 19.37
CA ALA A 46 -1.03 5.47 19.85
C ALA A 46 -0.82 4.49 18.69
N GLU A 47 -1.49 4.73 17.56
CA GLU A 47 -1.31 3.98 16.31
C GLU A 47 0.14 4.08 15.81
N GLU A 48 0.72 5.28 15.79
CA GLU A 48 2.11 5.46 15.35
C GLU A 48 3.09 4.66 16.24
N ARG A 49 2.87 4.64 17.57
CA ARG A 49 3.67 3.84 18.49
C ARG A 49 3.51 2.34 18.26
N ALA A 50 2.30 1.87 17.99
CA ALA A 50 2.05 0.46 17.68
C ALA A 50 2.78 0.05 16.39
N LEU A 51 2.66 0.84 15.33
CA LEU A 51 3.37 0.61 14.07
C LEU A 51 4.89 0.59 14.26
N ARG A 52 5.43 1.45 15.13
CA ARG A 52 6.86 1.46 15.49
C ARG A 52 7.28 0.17 16.19
N ALA A 53 6.53 -0.27 17.20
CA ALA A 53 6.82 -1.51 17.91
C ALA A 53 6.79 -2.75 16.97
N LEU A 54 5.83 -2.79 16.04
CA LEU A 54 5.75 -3.85 15.04
C LEU A 54 6.97 -3.86 14.09
N ARG A 55 7.48 -2.69 13.71
CA ARG A 55 8.70 -2.57 12.90
C ARG A 55 9.94 -3.04 13.66
N GLU A 56 10.09 -2.61 14.91
CA GLU A 56 11.19 -3.02 15.78
C GLU A 56 11.18 -4.54 16.02
N GLY A 57 9.99 -5.16 16.07
CA GLY A 57 9.83 -6.61 16.13
C GLY A 57 9.97 -7.34 14.80
N GLY A 58 10.25 -6.65 13.68
CA GLY A 58 10.38 -7.25 12.35
C GLY A 58 9.07 -7.72 11.71
N LEU A 59 7.93 -7.33 12.25
CA LEU A 59 6.59 -7.70 11.75
C LEU A 59 6.09 -6.76 10.65
N LEU A 60 6.74 -5.62 10.46
CA LEU A 60 6.45 -4.67 9.38
C LEU A 60 7.74 -4.26 8.65
N PRO A 61 7.69 -4.03 7.32
CA PRO A 61 8.83 -3.54 6.56
C PRO A 61 9.16 -2.08 6.91
N ASP A 62 10.43 -1.70 6.84
CA ASP A 62 10.87 -0.32 7.02
C ASP A 62 10.18 0.68 6.08
N VAL A 63 10.05 1.93 6.53
CA VAL A 63 9.47 3.01 5.72
C VAL A 63 10.43 3.29 4.58
N ARG A 64 10.11 2.76 3.40
CA ARG A 64 10.91 2.98 2.18
C ARG A 64 10.92 4.45 1.73
N PHE A 65 9.94 5.22 2.18
CA PHE A 65 9.81 6.64 1.90
C PHE A 65 10.16 7.44 3.16
N GLY A 66 11.34 8.05 3.15
CA GLY A 66 11.75 8.97 4.21
C GLY A 66 10.99 10.30 4.13
N ARG A 67 10.75 10.93 5.28
CA ARG A 67 10.26 12.32 5.31
C ARG A 67 11.34 13.20 4.68
N LYS A 68 10.98 13.95 3.62
CA LYS A 68 11.79 15.11 3.22
C LYS A 68 11.57 16.20 4.27
N THR A 69 12.47 16.29 5.24
CA THR A 69 12.59 17.48 6.07
C THR A 69 13.25 18.57 5.23
N GLY A 70 12.52 19.65 4.95
CA GLY A 70 13.05 20.91 4.46
C GLY A 70 13.04 21.95 5.58
#